data_AF-A0A0Q6DDA1-F1
#
_entry.id   AF-A0A0Q6DDA1-F1
#
_cell.length_a   1.000
_cell.length_b   1.000
_cell.length_c   1.000
_cell.angle_alpha   90.00
_cell.angle_beta   90.00
_cell.angle_gamma   90.00
#
_symmetry.space_group_name_H-M   'P 1'
#
loop_
_entity.id
_entity.type
_entity.pdbx_description
1 polymer ?
#
loop_
_entity_poly.entity_id
_entity_poly.type
_entity_poly.pdbx_seq_one_letter_code
_entity_poly.pdbx_strand_id
1 'polypeptide(L)' 'MPVHADIPHQEVIFLDETDPRSSPMKAKGIGELGLCGVSSAVANAVHNATGIRVRSYPITLDKLIEDLPDVA' A
#
# COMPACT_ATOMS: atom_id res chain seq x y z
N MET A 1 -4.66 -12.49 6.90
CA MET A 1 -4.98 -12.25 5.47
C MET A 1 -6.26 -11.44 5.39
N PRO A 2 -6.41 -10.53 4.43
CA PRO A 2 -7.66 -9.78 4.23
C PRO A 2 -8.84 -10.69 3.87
N VAL A 3 -10.04 -10.31 4.29
CA VAL A 3 -11.32 -10.94 3.90
C VAL A 3 -12.14 -10.00 3.00
N HIS A 4 -13.28 -10.47 2.47
CA HIS A 4 -14.13 -9.67 1.57
C HIS A 4 -14.50 -8.28 2.11
N ALA A 5 -14.71 -8.15 3.43
CA ALA A 5 -15.06 -6.89 4.07
C ALA A 5 -13.89 -5.89 4.15
N ASP A 6 -12.64 -6.35 4.00
CA ASP A 6 -11.45 -5.51 4.15
C ASP A 6 -11.02 -4.82 2.84
N ILE A 7 -11.61 -5.20 1.70
CA ILE A 7 -11.15 -4.76 0.38
C ILE A 7 -11.84 -3.45 0.00
N PRO A 8 -11.12 -2.31 -0.06
CA PRO A 8 -11.68 -1.06 -0.54
C PRO A 8 -11.80 -1.08 -2.07
N HIS A 9 -12.34 0.01 -2.65
CA HIS A 9 -12.26 0.22 -4.08
C HIS A 9 -10.78 0.28 -4.54
N GLN A 10 -10.47 -0.39 -5.66
CA GLN A 10 -9.13 -0.48 -6.23
C GLN A 10 -9.17 -0.08 -7.70
N GLU A 11 -8.27 0.82 -8.09
CA GLU A 11 -8.07 1.25 -9.47
C GLU A 11 -6.65 0.92 -9.92
N VAL A 12 -6.49 0.52 -11.19
CA VAL A 12 -5.19 0.19 -11.78
C VAL A 12 -5.09 0.88 -13.14
N ILE A 13 -4.04 1.69 -13.30
CA ILE A 13 -3.72 2.37 -14.55
C ILE A 13 -2.40 1.81 -15.08
N PHE A 14 -2.42 1.26 -16.28
CA PHE A 14 -1.21 0.86 -16.99
C PHE A 14 -0.77 1.99 -17.91
N LEU A 15 0.52 2.29 -17.89
CA LEU A 15 1.11 3.23 -18.85
C LEU A 15 1.47 2.48 -20.13
N ASP A 16 1.20 3.11 -21.27
CA ASP A 16 1.60 2.59 -22.58
C ASP A 16 3.12 2.73 -22.75
N GLU A 17 3.84 1.71 -22.31
CA GLU A 17 5.29 1.67 -22.32
C GLU A 17 5.79 0.32 -22.85
N THR A 18 6.41 0.35 -24.04
CA THR A 18 7.05 -0.83 -24.63
C THR A 18 8.55 -0.83 -24.34
N ASP A 19 9.10 -1.97 -23.92
CA ASP A 19 10.54 -2.12 -23.74
C ASP A 19 11.16 -2.98 -24.84
N PRO A 20 11.83 -2.40 -25.85
CA PRO A 20 12.43 -3.16 -26.95
C PRO A 20 13.62 -4.03 -26.52
N ARG A 21 14.18 -3.82 -25.31
CA ARG A 21 15.32 -4.58 -24.79
C ARG A 21 14.90 -5.77 -23.93
N SER A 22 13.65 -5.79 -23.47
CA SER A 22 13.14 -6.85 -22.58
C SER A 22 13.07 -8.22 -23.27
N SER A 23 12.34 -8.32 -24.39
CA SER A 23 12.08 -9.57 -25.11
C SER A 23 11.43 -9.27 -26.48
N PRO A 24 11.26 -10.27 -27.38
CA PRO A 24 10.50 -10.08 -28.63
C PRO A 24 9.07 -9.56 -28.41
N MET A 25 8.48 -9.86 -27.24
CA MET A 25 7.15 -9.38 -26.85
C MET A 25 7.13 -7.93 -26.38
N LYS A 26 8.30 -7.35 -26.07
CA LYS A 26 8.48 -5.99 -25.53
C LYS A 26 7.74 -5.70 -24.21
N ALA A 27 7.24 -6.74 -23.55
CA ALA A 27 6.50 -6.67 -22.29
C ALA A 27 7.45 -6.67 -21.08
N LYS A 28 6.96 -6.27 -19.90
CA LYS A 28 7.68 -6.30 -18.63
C LYS A 28 6.86 -7.06 -17.58
N GLY A 29 7.53 -7.68 -16.61
CA GLY A 29 6.85 -8.36 -15.50
C GLY A 29 6.21 -7.36 -14.54
N ILE A 30 5.00 -7.65 -14.05
CA ILE A 30 4.28 -6.81 -13.08
C ILE A 30 3.77 -7.54 -11.84
N GLY A 31 3.83 -8.88 -11.81
CA GLY A 31 3.24 -9.68 -10.73
C GLY A 31 3.78 -9.34 -9.34
N GLU A 32 5.08 -9.06 -9.24
CA GLU A 32 5.72 -8.62 -7.98
C GLU A 32 5.66 -7.10 -7.80
N LEU A 33 5.80 -6.34 -8.89
CA LEU A 33 5.79 -4.88 -8.87
C LEU A 33 4.50 -4.32 -8.30
N GLY A 34 3.36 -4.96 -8.55
CA GLY A 34 2.07 -4.54 -8.01
C GLY A 34 1.99 -4.51 -6.48
N LEU A 35 2.88 -5.22 -5.78
CA LEU A 35 2.97 -5.19 -4.32
C LEU A 35 4.02 -4.19 -3.81
N CYS A 36 5.02 -3.85 -4.62
CA CYS A 36 6.11 -2.96 -4.25
C CYS A 36 5.56 -1.56 -3.90
N GLY A 37 5.64 -1.19 -2.62
CA GLY A 37 5.21 0.13 -2.13
C GLY A 37 3.79 0.19 -1.57
N VAL A 38 2.98 -0.88 -1.69
CA VAL A 38 1.60 -0.89 -1.18
C VAL A 38 1.56 -0.67 0.34
N SER A 39 2.31 -1.46 1.11
CA SER A 39 2.31 -1.36 2.58
C SER A 39 2.85 -0.02 3.08
N SER A 40 3.84 0.57 2.41
CA SER A 40 4.39 1.87 2.78
C SER A 40 3.46 3.03 2.43
N ALA A 41 2.71 2.94 1.33
CA ALA A 41 1.65 3.89 1.00
C ALA A 41 0.57 3.91 2.07
N VAL A 42 0.10 2.74 2.52
CA VAL A 42 -0.86 2.62 3.63
C VAL A 42 -0.28 3.18 4.93
N ALA A 43 0.97 2.85 5.27
CA ALA A 43 1.64 3.40 6.46
C ALA A 43 1.76 4.94 6.43
N ASN A 44 2.03 5.51 5.25
CA ASN A 44 2.05 6.96 5.07
C ASN A 44 0.65 7.57 5.23
N ALA A 45 -0.40 6.89 4.74
CA ALA A 45 -1.78 7.32 4.92
C ALA A 45 -2.21 7.30 6.40
N VAL A 46 -1.83 6.26 7.15
CA VAL A 46 -2.05 6.20 8.61
C VAL A 46 -1.36 7.37 9.30
N HIS A 47 -0.06 7.60 9.02
CA HIS A 47 0.66 8.74 9.58
C HIS A 47 0.03 10.09 9.21
N ASN A 48 -0.46 10.24 7.99
CA ASN A 48 -1.19 11.44 7.58
C ASN A 48 -2.50 11.64 8.35
N ALA A 49 -3.21 10.54 8.65
CA ALA A 49 -4.49 10.59 9.34
C ALA A 49 -4.35 10.82 10.86
N THR A 50 -3.30 10.27 11.49
CA THR A 50 -3.15 10.27 12.95
C THR A 50 -2.00 11.13 13.46
N GLY A 51 -1.05 11.51 12.62
CA GLY A 51 0.22 12.13 13.04
C GLY A 51 1.24 11.13 13.63
N ILE A 52 0.87 9.86 13.82
CA ILE A 52 1.70 8.85 14.50
C ILE A 52 2.50 8.04 13.47
N ARG A 53 3.83 7.94 13.64
CA ARG A 53 4.69 7.19 12.71
C ARG A 53 5.11 5.83 13.26
N VAL A 54 4.40 4.78 12.84
CA VAL A 54 4.75 3.39 13.15
C VAL A 54 5.79 2.86 12.15
N ARG A 55 6.89 2.29 12.65
CA ARG A 55 7.97 1.70 11.83
C ARG A 55 8.08 0.17 11.94
N SER A 56 7.40 -0.42 12.92
CA SER A 56 7.36 -1.87 13.15
C SER A 56 6.03 -2.42 12.63
N TYR A 57 6.07 -3.21 11.56
CA TYR A 57 4.90 -3.83 10.95
C TYR A 57 4.48 -5.13 11.68
N PRO A 58 3.21 -5.55 11.60
CA PRO A 58 2.07 -4.86 10.97
C PRO A 58 1.61 -3.64 11.79
N ILE A 59 0.96 -2.66 11.16
CA ILE A 59 0.40 -1.49 11.85
C ILE A 59 -1.00 -1.87 12.36
N THR A 60 -1.05 -2.30 13.62
CA THR A 60 -2.27 -2.70 14.33
C THR A 60 -2.70 -1.62 15.32
N LEU A 61 -3.95 -1.67 15.79
CA LEU A 61 -4.53 -0.62 16.64
C LEU A 61 -3.77 -0.40 17.96
N ASP A 62 -3.22 -1.46 18.56
CA ASP A 62 -2.40 -1.40 19.77
C ASP A 62 -1.17 -0.48 19.63
N LYS A 63 -0.69 -0.26 18.40
CA LYS A 63 0.45 0.64 18.12
C LYS A 63 0.05 2.09 17.88
N LEU A 64 -1.24 2.40 17.99
CA LEU A 64 -1.80 3.74 17.73
C LEU A 64 -2.62 4.26 18.91
N ILE A 65 -3.34 3.38 19.60
CA ILE A 65 -4.44 3.76 20.51
C ILE A 65 -4.02 4.66 21.67
N GLU A 66 -2.79 4.54 22.17
CA GLU A 66 -2.27 5.34 23.30
C GLU A 66 -2.02 6.80 22.92
N ASP A 67 -1.74 7.07 21.63
CA ASP A 67 -1.38 8.41 21.12
C ASP A 67 -2.56 9.10 20.40
N LEU A 68 -3.74 8.48 20.36
CA LEU A 68 -4.92 9.06 19.74
C LEU A 68 -5.61 10.08 20.67
N PRO A 69 -6.39 11.04 20.11
CA PRO A 69 -7.17 11.98 20.92
C PRO A 69 -8.16 11.30 21.85
N ASP A 70 -8.48 11.94 22.98
CA ASP A 70 -9.51 11.50 23.90
C ASP A 70 -10.89 11.43 23.22
N VAL A 71 -11.69 10.45 23.64
CA VAL A 71 -13.08 10.31 23.18
C VAL A 71 -13.93 11.39 23.85
N ALA A 72 -14.75 12.08 23.05
CA ALA A 72 -15.68 13.11 23.49
C ALA A 72 -16.86 12.57 24.31
#